data_AF-A0A3B1AFD9-F1
#
_entry.id   AF-A0A3B1AFD9-F1
#
_cell.length_a   1.000
_cell.length_b   1.000
_cell.length_c   1.000
_cell.angle_alpha   90.00
_cell.angle_beta   90.00
_cell.angle_gamma   90.00
#
_symmetry.space_group_name_H-M   'P 1'
#
loop_
_entity.id
_entity.type
_entity.pdbx_description
1 polymer ?
#
loop_
_entity_poly.entity_id
_entity_poly.type
_entity_poly.pdbx_seq_one_letter_code
_entity_poly.pdbx_strand_id
1 'polypeptide(L)'
;MVNGNAWRRGFFNSEPQVAGLDSGLLTVAISGRKVSAEFKKTTLMEGNLNTAILGTGMVVKISAGENEGRTAKHNFVVLGYSQQLSKNNKSNNMKWEMRLPVIKQFDSQRYAFVAWVSKLNDPSPLQAVGGWVKIQN
;
A
#
# COMPACT_ATOMS: atom_id res chain seq x y z
N MET A 1 3.87 12.27 -8.66
CA MET A 1 4.36 12.34 -7.27
C MET A 1 5.82 11.90 -7.25
N VAL A 2 6.61 12.43 -6.33
CA VAL A 2 8.01 12.03 -6.10
C VAL A 2 8.24 11.98 -4.60
N ASN A 3 8.75 10.86 -4.09
CA ASN A 3 9.03 10.65 -2.67
C ASN A 3 7.84 11.02 -1.76
N GLY A 4 6.65 10.49 -2.08
CA GLY A 4 5.42 10.74 -1.32
C GLY A 4 4.79 12.14 -1.50
N ASN A 5 5.44 13.04 -2.25
CA ASN A 5 4.99 14.41 -2.43
C ASN A 5 4.41 14.64 -3.83
N ALA A 6 3.36 15.46 -3.92
CA ALA A 6 2.90 15.96 -5.21
C ALA A 6 4.02 16.76 -5.86
N TRP A 7 4.33 16.45 -7.12
CA TRP A 7 5.33 17.17 -7.89
C TRP A 7 4.67 17.72 -9.15
N ARG A 8 4.96 18.98 -9.44
CA ARG A 8 4.55 19.68 -10.66
C ARG A 8 5.76 20.37 -11.26
N ARG A 9 5.87 20.33 -12.58
CA ARG A 9 6.91 21.05 -13.31
C ARG A 9 6.65 22.55 -13.18
N GLY A 10 7.62 23.29 -12.68
CA GLY A 10 7.59 24.75 -12.60
C GLY A 10 8.54 25.38 -13.61
N PHE A 11 8.36 26.68 -13.89
CA PHE A 11 9.23 27.44 -14.80
C PHE A 11 10.72 27.41 -14.40
N PHE A 12 11.01 27.36 -13.09
CA PHE A 12 12.38 27.34 -12.54
C PHE A 12 12.78 26.00 -11.91
N ASN A 13 11.88 25.01 -11.90
CA ASN A 13 12.14 23.66 -11.37
C ASN A 13 11.58 22.65 -12.37
N SER A 14 12.41 22.32 -13.35
CA SER A 14 12.11 21.34 -14.39
C SER A 14 12.30 19.90 -13.93
N GLU A 15 13.10 19.69 -12.88
CA GLU A 15 13.47 18.37 -12.39
C GLU A 15 12.91 18.10 -10.99
N PRO A 16 12.49 16.86 -10.73
CA PRO A 16 12.11 16.45 -9.38
C PRO A 16 13.33 16.31 -8.47
N GLN A 17 13.15 16.65 -7.20
CA GLN A 17 14.18 16.43 -6.17
C GLN A 17 14.30 14.93 -5.90
N VAL A 18 15.32 14.30 -6.49
CA VAL A 18 15.62 12.85 -6.36
C VAL A 18 16.83 12.55 -5.47
N ALA A 19 17.60 13.56 -5.06
CA ALA A 19 18.85 13.36 -4.33
C ALA A 19 18.65 13.09 -2.82
N GLY A 20 19.48 12.19 -2.26
CA GLY A 20 19.71 12.08 -0.82
C GLY A 20 18.75 11.19 -0.01
N LEU A 21 17.81 10.50 -0.66
CA LEU A 21 16.82 9.66 0.05
C LEU A 21 17.17 8.18 -0.09
N ASP A 22 17.56 7.56 1.03
CA ASP A 22 17.60 6.12 1.19
C ASP A 22 16.16 5.58 1.28
N SER A 23 15.56 5.29 0.12
CA SER A 23 14.20 4.73 0.01
C SER A 23 14.11 3.28 0.50
N GLY A 24 15.25 2.62 0.68
CA GLY A 24 15.34 1.19 0.97
C GLY A 24 14.81 0.29 -0.15
N LEU A 25 14.80 -1.01 0.13
CA LEU A 25 14.31 -2.09 -0.72
C LEU A 25 13.37 -2.99 0.07
N LEU A 26 12.09 -2.97 -0.29
CA LEU A 26 10.98 -3.77 0.21
C LEU A 26 10.72 -4.90 -0.76
N THR A 27 10.89 -6.12 -0.26
CA THR A 27 10.53 -7.34 -0.95
C THR A 27 9.38 -7.99 -0.21
N VAL A 28 8.33 -8.39 -0.94
CA VAL A 28 7.17 -9.08 -0.37
C VAL A 28 6.92 -10.36 -1.14
N ALA A 29 6.74 -11.46 -0.39
CA ALA A 29 6.32 -12.75 -0.90
C ALA A 29 4.97 -13.13 -0.29
N ILE A 30 4.07 -13.62 -1.13
CA ILE A 30 2.74 -14.10 -0.74
C ILE A 30 2.66 -15.58 -1.08
N SER A 31 2.34 -16.42 -0.10
CA SER A 31 2.10 -17.84 -0.28
C SER A 31 0.81 -18.24 0.43
N GLY A 32 -0.23 -18.56 -0.35
CA GLY A 32 -1.60 -18.70 0.16
C GLY A 32 -2.05 -17.43 0.89
N ARG A 33 -2.38 -17.55 2.18
CA ARG A 33 -2.74 -16.39 3.03
C ARG A 33 -1.57 -15.80 3.81
N LYS A 34 -0.36 -16.36 3.71
CA LYS A 34 0.83 -15.86 4.42
C LYS A 34 1.51 -14.76 3.59
N VAL A 35 1.85 -13.66 4.25
CA VAL A 35 2.66 -12.57 3.72
C VAL A 35 3.96 -12.55 4.50
N SER A 36 5.08 -12.63 3.78
CA SER A 36 6.42 -12.45 4.31
C SER A 36 7.07 -11.24 3.63
N ALA A 37 7.58 -10.31 4.42
CA ALA A 37 8.20 -9.11 3.89
C ALA A 37 9.56 -8.85 4.55
N GLU A 38 10.49 -8.32 3.76
CA GLU A 38 11.79 -7.84 4.20
C GLU A 38 12.00 -6.43 3.66
N PHE A 39 12.44 -5.51 4.51
CA PHE A 39 12.81 -4.15 4.12
C PHE A 39 14.23 -3.84 4.57
N LYS A 40 15.11 -3.62 3.60
CA LYS A 40 16.51 -3.26 3.82
C LYS A 40 16.75 -1.81 3.46
N LYS A 41 17.51 -1.12 4.29
CA LYS A 41 17.93 0.26 4.05
C LYS A 41 19.27 0.54 4.72
N THR A 42 19.88 1.69 4.49
CA THR A 42 21.19 2.05 5.08
C THR A 42 21.09 2.52 6.53
N THR A 43 20.00 3.20 6.90
CA THR A 43 19.81 3.77 8.25
C THR A 43 18.91 2.93 9.14
N LEU A 44 19.27 2.77 10.42
CA LEU A 44 18.43 2.12 11.43
C LEU A 44 17.09 2.85 11.58
N MET A 45 16.00 2.12 11.57
CA MET A 45 14.69 2.68 11.90
C MET A 45 13.75 1.63 12.48
N GLU A 46 12.70 2.13 13.09
CA GLU A 46 11.54 1.35 13.46
C GLU A 46 10.39 1.72 12.52
N GLY A 47 9.73 0.71 11.97
CA GLY A 47 8.80 0.90 10.87
C GLY A 47 7.62 -0.05 10.91
N ASN A 48 6.53 0.43 10.35
CA ASN A 48 5.34 -0.36 10.11
C ASN A 48 5.36 -0.88 8.68
N LEU A 49 4.99 -2.15 8.51
CA LEU A 49 4.50 -2.63 7.23
C LEU A 49 2.99 -2.46 7.22
N ASN A 50 2.51 -1.74 6.23
CA ASN A 50 1.09 -1.54 5.95
C ASN A 50 0.73 -2.39 4.73
N THR A 51 -0.39 -3.08 4.79
CA THR A 51 -0.88 -3.95 3.71
C THR A 51 -2.35 -3.71 3.46
N ALA A 52 -2.76 -3.75 2.20
CA ALA A 52 -4.15 -3.65 1.82
C ALA A 52 -4.50 -4.57 0.66
N ILE A 53 -5.76 -5.01 0.63
CA ILE A 53 -6.37 -5.59 -0.55
C ILE A 53 -7.26 -4.53 -1.20
N LEU A 54 -7.07 -4.33 -2.50
CA LEU A 54 -7.82 -3.40 -3.31
C LEU A 54 -8.78 -4.14 -4.24
N GLY A 55 -10.01 -3.67 -4.33
CA GLY A 55 -10.98 -4.06 -5.36
C GLY A 55 -10.88 -3.12 -6.56
N THR A 56 -10.97 -3.68 -7.77
CA THR A 56 -11.02 -2.90 -9.01
C THR A 56 -12.17 -3.33 -9.90
N GLY A 57 -12.64 -2.41 -10.74
CA GLY A 57 -13.80 -2.64 -11.62
C GLY A 57 -15.10 -2.77 -10.85
N MET A 58 -15.19 -2.17 -9.65
CA MET A 58 -16.38 -2.23 -8.83
C MET A 58 -17.45 -1.29 -9.39
N VAL A 59 -18.67 -1.80 -9.50
CA VAL A 59 -19.82 -1.05 -10.00
C VAL A 59 -20.87 -1.01 -8.90
N VAL A 60 -21.16 0.17 -8.37
CA VAL A 60 -22.09 0.37 -7.25
C VAL A 60 -23.25 1.23 -7.68
N LYS A 61 -24.48 0.76 -7.43
CA LYS A 61 -25.69 1.58 -7.58
C LYS A 61 -25.85 2.44 -6.34
N ILE A 62 -25.92 3.76 -6.51
CA ILE A 62 -26.11 4.70 -5.41
C ILE A 62 -27.59 4.74 -5.05
N SER A 63 -27.92 4.31 -3.84
CA SER A 63 -29.31 4.13 -3.38
C SER A 63 -29.91 5.35 -2.70
N ALA A 64 -29.12 6.38 -2.36
CA ALA A 64 -29.59 7.58 -1.68
C ALA A 64 -28.60 8.75 -1.80
N GLY A 65 -29.10 9.97 -1.61
CA GLY A 65 -28.32 11.21 -1.55
C GLY A 65 -28.26 11.98 -2.87
N GLU A 66 -27.37 12.97 -2.98
CA GLU A 66 -27.27 13.87 -4.15
C GLU A 66 -27.03 13.12 -5.48
N ASN A 67 -26.42 11.93 -5.40
CA ASN A 67 -26.14 11.08 -6.56
C ASN A 67 -27.06 9.86 -6.65
N GLU A 68 -28.19 9.87 -5.95
CA GLU A 68 -29.19 8.78 -6.00
C GLU A 68 -29.57 8.43 -7.44
N GLY A 69 -29.71 7.13 -7.70
CA GLY A 69 -30.05 6.59 -9.02
C GLY A 69 -28.87 6.50 -9.99
N ARG A 70 -27.70 7.07 -9.67
CA ARG A 70 -26.48 6.95 -10.49
C ARG A 70 -25.72 5.65 -10.20
N THR A 71 -24.85 5.28 -11.14
CA THR A 71 -23.92 4.15 -11.00
C THR A 71 -22.50 4.68 -10.91
N ALA A 72 -21.79 4.32 -9.84
CA ALA A 72 -20.40 4.69 -9.65
C ALA A 72 -19.48 3.53 -10.05
N LYS A 73 -18.46 3.83 -10.84
CA LYS A 73 -17.39 2.90 -11.20
C LYS A 73 -16.15 3.26 -10.41
N HIS A 74 -15.69 2.35 -9.57
CA HIS A 74 -14.52 2.56 -8.73
C HIS A 74 -13.42 1.55 -9.03
N ASN A 75 -12.20 2.06 -9.11
CA ASN A 75 -10.98 1.27 -9.18
C ASN A 75 -10.15 1.57 -7.93
N PHE A 76 -9.42 0.55 -7.44
CA PHE A 76 -8.52 0.66 -6.29
C PHE A 76 -9.20 1.01 -4.96
N VAL A 77 -10.37 0.43 -4.69
CA VAL A 77 -11.08 0.57 -3.40
C VAL A 77 -10.43 -0.31 -2.35
N VAL A 78 -10.08 0.23 -1.18
CA VAL A 78 -9.54 -0.57 -0.07
C VAL A 78 -10.64 -1.45 0.52
N LEU A 79 -10.50 -2.77 0.40
CA LEU A 79 -11.47 -3.77 0.90
C LEU A 79 -11.05 -4.41 2.22
N GLY A 80 -9.75 -4.39 2.51
CA GLY A 80 -9.17 -4.88 3.74
C GLY A 80 -7.82 -4.23 3.96
N TYR A 81 -7.48 -3.99 5.22
CA TYR A 81 -6.27 -3.31 5.63
C TYR A 81 -5.70 -3.98 6.88
N SER A 82 -4.37 -4.06 6.97
CA SER A 82 -3.66 -4.51 8.16
C SER A 82 -2.30 -3.84 8.26
N GLN A 83 -1.85 -3.59 9.48
CA GLN A 83 -0.55 -2.99 9.77
C GLN A 83 0.15 -3.82 10.84
N GLN A 84 1.48 -3.93 10.75
CA GLN A 84 2.30 -4.56 11.76
C GLN A 84 3.63 -3.83 11.96
N LEU A 85 4.01 -3.63 13.21
CA LEU A 85 5.32 -3.10 13.60
C LEU A 85 6.42 -4.15 13.38
N SER A 86 7.61 -3.72 12.98
CA SER A 86 8.76 -4.61 12.80
C SER A 86 9.12 -5.35 14.09
N LYS A 87 9.42 -6.66 14.00
CA LYS A 87 9.75 -7.50 15.18
C LYS A 87 11.00 -7.03 15.95
N ASN A 88 11.94 -6.37 15.27
CA ASN A 88 13.17 -5.85 15.87
C ASN A 88 13.03 -4.34 16.08
N ASN A 89 13.11 -3.89 17.33
CA ASN A 89 13.18 -2.46 17.66
C ASN A 89 14.43 -1.87 17.00
N LYS A 90 14.24 -0.92 16.07
CA LYS A 90 15.28 -0.24 15.30
C LYS A 90 16.27 -1.17 14.58
N SER A 91 16.01 -1.44 13.30
CA SER A 91 16.91 -2.22 12.44
C SER A 91 17.08 -1.58 11.07
N ASN A 92 18.17 -1.90 10.39
CA ASN A 92 18.37 -1.61 8.97
C ASN A 92 17.87 -2.77 8.09
N ASN A 93 17.50 -3.91 8.69
CA ASN A 93 16.85 -5.04 8.05
C ASN A 93 15.61 -5.45 8.86
N MET A 94 14.45 -4.91 8.48
CA MET A 94 13.17 -5.20 9.13
C MET A 94 12.46 -6.35 8.42
N LYS A 95 11.82 -7.21 9.22
CA LYS A 95 11.08 -8.38 8.73
C LYS A 95 9.69 -8.45 9.35
N TRP A 96 8.72 -8.84 8.54
CA TRP A 96 7.34 -9.06 8.95
C TRP A 96 6.83 -10.41 8.45
N GLU A 97 6.00 -11.02 9.27
CA GLU A 97 5.21 -12.20 8.91
C GLU A 97 3.79 -11.96 9.38
N MET A 98 2.88 -11.85 8.43
CA MET A 98 1.47 -11.56 8.68
C MET A 98 0.57 -12.38 7.77
N ARG A 99 -0.74 -12.28 8.00
CA ARG A 99 -1.74 -12.84 7.10
C ARG A 99 -2.28 -11.76 6.17
N LEU A 100 -2.69 -12.16 4.97
CA LEU A 100 -3.43 -11.27 4.07
C LEU A 100 -4.65 -10.69 4.81
N PRO A 101 -4.91 -9.37 4.66
CA PRO A 101 -6.08 -8.73 5.24
C PRO A 101 -7.36 -9.50 4.91
N VAL A 102 -8.22 -9.69 5.90
CA VAL A 102 -9.57 -10.20 5.66
C VAL A 102 -10.35 -9.10 4.96
N ILE A 103 -10.99 -9.44 3.84
CA ILE A 103 -11.80 -8.50 3.07
C ILE A 103 -13.28 -8.73 3.37
N LYS A 104 -14.06 -7.66 3.34
CA LYS A 104 -15.52 -7.78 3.20
C LYS A 104 -15.82 -8.22 1.77
N GLN A 105 -16.77 -9.15 1.60
CA GLN A 105 -17.19 -9.58 0.27
C GLN A 105 -17.85 -8.42 -0.46
N PHE A 106 -17.25 -8.04 -1.58
CA PHE A 106 -17.80 -7.10 -2.53
C PHE A 106 -17.56 -7.65 -3.93
N ASP A 107 -18.51 -7.42 -4.85
CA ASP A 107 -18.34 -7.77 -6.25
C ASP A 107 -17.25 -6.89 -6.88
N SER A 108 -16.04 -7.43 -6.90
CA SER A 108 -14.87 -6.84 -7.57
C SER A 108 -14.44 -7.74 -8.71
N GLN A 109 -14.20 -7.15 -9.88
CA GLN A 109 -13.77 -7.91 -11.05
C GLN A 109 -12.36 -8.49 -10.87
N ARG A 110 -11.49 -7.78 -10.14
CA ARG A 110 -10.15 -8.24 -9.76
C ARG A 110 -9.75 -7.68 -8.40
N TYR A 111 -8.78 -8.34 -7.78
CA TYR A 111 -8.16 -7.93 -6.53
C TYR A 111 -6.68 -7.64 -6.72
N ALA A 112 -6.18 -6.59 -6.08
CA ALA A 112 -4.75 -6.30 -5.97
C ALA A 112 -4.34 -6.34 -4.50
N PHE A 113 -3.14 -6.85 -4.24
CA PHE A 113 -2.45 -6.64 -2.97
C PHE A 113 -1.50 -5.46 -3.13
N VAL A 114 -1.47 -4.60 -2.11
CA VAL A 114 -0.49 -3.54 -1.98
C VAL A 114 0.14 -3.59 -0.59
N ALA A 115 1.43 -3.26 -0.52
CA ALA A 115 2.15 -3.11 0.72
C ALA A 115 3.07 -1.90 0.67
N TRP A 116 3.21 -1.20 1.79
CA TRP A 116 4.17 -0.10 1.91
C TRP A 116 4.75 -0.03 3.31
N VAL A 117 6.00 0.41 3.39
CA VAL A 117 6.67 0.67 4.67
C VAL A 117 6.53 2.15 5.02
N SER A 118 6.24 2.42 6.29
CA SER A 118 6.25 3.75 6.88
C SER A 118 7.05 3.74 8.18
N LYS A 119 7.43 4.92 8.69
CA LYS A 119 8.01 4.99 10.05
C LYS A 119 6.91 4.78 11.08
N LEU A 120 7.28 4.45 12.31
CA LEU A 120 6.33 4.20 13.40
C LEU A 120 5.31 5.35 13.59
N ASN A 121 5.77 6.61 13.60
CA ASN A 121 4.95 7.79 13.88
C ASN A 121 4.75 8.71 12.66
N ASP A 122 5.09 8.24 11.46
CA ASP A 122 4.94 9.02 10.23
C ASP A 122 4.38 8.08 9.14
N PRO A 123 3.12 8.28 8.72
CA PRO A 123 2.43 7.39 7.78
C PRO A 123 2.91 7.57 6.34
N SER A 124 3.81 8.53 6.07
CA SER A 124 4.35 8.76 4.74
C SER A 124 5.04 7.49 4.22
N PRO A 125 4.66 7.01 3.02
CA PRO A 125 5.25 5.79 2.48
C PRO A 125 6.72 6.03 2.09
N LEU A 126 7.62 5.19 2.58
CA LEU A 126 9.03 5.17 2.18
C LEU A 126 9.21 4.41 0.87
N GLN A 127 8.58 3.24 0.78
CA GLN A 127 8.50 2.45 -0.44
C GLN A 127 7.23 1.62 -0.44
N ALA A 128 6.69 1.38 -1.63
CA ALA A 128 5.53 0.56 -1.85
C ALA A 128 5.80 -0.50 -2.92
N VAL A 129 5.06 -1.60 -2.83
CA VAL A 129 4.94 -2.64 -3.85
C VAL A 129 3.47 -2.99 -4.04
N GLY A 130 3.11 -3.48 -5.21
CA GLY A 130 1.76 -3.92 -5.50
C GLY A 130 1.71 -4.93 -6.63
N GLY A 131 0.67 -5.75 -6.64
CA GLY A 131 0.46 -6.77 -7.66
C GLY A 131 -0.94 -7.35 -7.62
N TRP A 132 -1.35 -7.96 -8.73
CA TRP A 132 -2.64 -8.66 -8.80
C TRP A 132 -2.59 -9.95 -7.98
N VAL A 133 -3.69 -10.26 -7.28
CA VAL A 133 -3.82 -11.48 -6.48
C VAL A 133 -5.14 -12.17 -6.76
N LYS A 134 -5.16 -13.49 -6.61
CA LYS A 134 -6.40 -14.28 -6.56
C LYS A 134 -6.73 -14.50 -5.10
N ILE A 135 -7.91 -14.07 -4.67
CA ILE A 135 -8.42 -14.36 -3.33
C ILE A 135 -9.36 -15.55 -3.48
N GLN A 136 -8.95 -16.69 -2.93
CA GLN A 136 -9.82 -17.87 -2.81
C GLN A 136 -10.67 -17.69 -1.55
N ASN A 137 -11.99 -17.79 -1.73
CA ASN A 137 -12.96 -17.85 -0.63
C ASN A 137 -12.91 -19.23 0.03
#